data_AF-A0A9P1D1V3-F1
#
_entry.id   AF-A0A9P1D1V3-F1
#
_cell.length_a   1.000
_cell.length_b   1.000
_cell.length_c   1.000
_cell.angle_alpha   90.00
_cell.angle_beta   90.00
_cell.angle_gamma   90.00
#
_symmetry.space_group_name_H-M   'P 1'
#
loop_
_entity.id
_entity.type
_entity.pdbx_description
1 polymer ?
#
loop_
_entity_poly.entity_id
_entity_poly.type
_entity_poly.pdbx_seq_one_letter_code
_entity_poly.pdbx_strand_id
1 'polypeptide(L)'
;MTGTATVMSVWVLLSVGCDALTCYVDDLSPRAVGDSLWFCVFLSTRPARKMVFQIKVEEAAELDLQGSRDFALENLSQPLYTWVATSHTGSSEALDCRNATDMELRGHDVSCPQIYAHATAVTQLSNLVVNLREGRVSSFAWDNSCSGCSPSKCLKSSQSLSEENFTEGSQFFSKGTCGESADFCIGTPAACNLKVFVTWAGTDKHGRNLVSAGSRLSKLAGPTLSSFYNTLKDGYSQASKALGQ
;
A
#
# COMPACT_ATOMS: atom_id res chain seq x y z
N MET A 1 -14.40 15.72 15.52
CA MET A 1 -13.01 15.26 15.68
C MET A 1 -12.35 15.34 14.31
N THR A 2 -11.62 16.42 14.06
CA THR A 2 -10.86 16.63 12.83
C THR A 2 -9.49 15.95 13.00
N GLY A 3 -9.37 14.71 12.51
CA GLY A 3 -8.09 14.02 12.47
C GLY A 3 -7.22 14.66 11.40
N THR A 4 -6.15 15.34 11.82
CA THR A 4 -5.10 15.80 10.92
C THR A 4 -4.31 14.59 10.43
N ALA A 5 -4.37 14.30 9.13
CA ALA A 5 -3.48 13.33 8.51
C ALA A 5 -2.05 13.90 8.56
N THR A 6 -1.18 13.27 9.33
CA THR A 6 0.24 13.65 9.39
C THR A 6 0.92 13.12 8.13
N VAL A 7 1.35 14.02 7.25
CA VAL A 7 2.22 13.68 6.12
C VAL A 7 3.60 13.36 6.69
N MET A 8 3.96 12.09 6.71
CA MET A 8 5.26 11.65 7.19
C MET A 8 6.31 11.73 6.09
N SER A 9 7.41 12.41 6.39
CA SER A 9 8.58 12.52 5.51
C SER A 9 9.23 11.16 5.27
N VAL A 10 9.40 10.80 4.00
CA VAL A 10 9.95 9.52 3.53
C VAL A 10 11.48 9.59 3.50
N TRP A 11 12.17 8.57 4.03
CA TRP A 11 13.57 8.32 3.71
C TRP A 11 13.61 7.28 2.59
N VAL A 12 13.89 7.72 1.37
CA VAL A 12 14.10 6.82 0.24
C VAL A 12 15.51 6.25 0.35
N LEU A 13 15.66 5.09 0.98
CA LEU A 13 16.88 4.29 0.88
C LEU A 13 16.82 3.48 -0.42
N LEU A 14 17.47 3.99 -1.46
CA LEU A 14 17.75 3.22 -2.68
C LEU A 14 18.80 2.14 -2.37
N SER A 15 18.39 0.99 -1.82
CA SER A 15 19.29 -0.16 -1.71
C SER A 15 19.44 -0.82 -3.07
N VAL A 16 20.58 -0.63 -3.72
CA VAL A 16 20.97 -1.35 -4.95
C VAL A 16 21.91 -2.48 -4.53
N GLY A 17 21.38 -3.68 -4.28
CA GLY A 17 22.14 -4.86 -3.84
C GLY A 17 21.23 -6.03 -3.44
N CYS A 18 21.81 -7.21 -3.16
CA CYS A 18 21.10 -8.47 -2.82
C CYS A 18 20.10 -8.39 -1.65
N ASP A 19 20.02 -7.27 -0.92
CA ASP A 19 19.04 -6.96 0.14
C ASP A 19 17.76 -6.26 -0.37
N ALA A 20 17.51 -6.28 -1.68
CA ALA A 20 16.34 -5.62 -2.26
C ALA A 20 15.00 -6.15 -1.73
N LEU A 21 14.96 -7.39 -1.22
CA LEU A 21 13.76 -8.11 -0.76
C LEU A 21 13.78 -8.43 0.74
N THR A 22 14.56 -7.69 1.55
CA THR A 22 14.51 -7.78 3.00
C THR A 22 13.89 -6.53 3.61
N CYS A 23 13.01 -6.72 4.59
CA CYS A 23 12.49 -5.69 5.46
C CYS A 23 12.92 -6.01 6.88
N TYR A 24 14.11 -5.54 7.26
CA TYR A 24 14.64 -5.77 8.60
C TYR A 24 15.03 -4.46 9.26
N VAL A 25 14.46 -4.24 10.44
CA VAL A 25 14.79 -3.19 11.40
C VAL A 25 14.78 -3.86 12.78
N ASP A 26 15.87 -3.75 13.55
CA ASP A 26 16.20 -4.48 14.79
C ASP A 26 15.22 -4.36 15.99
N ASP A 27 13.92 -4.50 15.79
CA ASP A 27 12.93 -4.45 16.87
C ASP A 27 11.58 -5.11 16.50
N LEU A 28 11.42 -6.36 16.97
CA LEU A 28 10.21 -7.18 16.83
C LEU A 28 9.34 -7.15 18.11
N SER A 29 9.52 -6.16 18.98
CA SER A 29 8.74 -6.08 20.23
C SER A 29 7.26 -5.74 19.97
N PRO A 30 6.33 -6.24 20.81
CA PRO A 30 4.93 -5.85 20.74
C PRO A 30 4.75 -4.35 20.93
N ARG A 31 3.77 -3.76 20.24
CA ARG A 31 3.53 -2.32 20.17
C ARG A 31 2.26 -1.90 20.89
N ALA A 32 2.35 -0.78 21.58
CA ALA A 32 1.22 -0.04 22.14
C ALA A 32 0.71 0.99 21.13
N VAL A 33 -0.52 1.45 21.31
CA VAL A 33 -1.01 2.70 20.67
C VAL A 33 0.01 3.82 20.88
N GLY A 34 0.38 4.49 19.78
CA GLY A 34 1.38 5.57 19.75
C GLY A 34 2.82 5.09 19.52
N ASP A 35 3.14 3.81 19.74
CA ASP A 35 4.44 3.25 19.35
C ASP A 35 4.56 3.24 17.82
N SER A 36 5.80 3.25 17.32
CA SER A 36 6.08 3.24 15.89
C SER A 36 6.43 1.85 15.37
N LEU A 37 6.03 1.57 14.12
CA LEU A 37 6.37 0.36 13.37
C LEU A 37 6.97 0.73 12.02
N TRP A 38 8.00 -0.02 11.65
CA TRP A 38 8.64 0.09 10.35
C TRP A 38 7.95 -0.83 9.35
N PHE A 39 7.62 -0.27 8.18
CA PHE A 39 7.09 -1.00 7.04
C PHE A 39 7.97 -0.74 5.83
N CYS A 40 8.17 -1.78 5.04
CA CYS A 40 8.73 -1.68 3.70
C CYS A 40 7.59 -1.87 2.70
N VAL A 41 7.42 -0.91 1.81
CA VAL A 41 6.52 -1.01 0.67
C VAL A 41 7.35 -1.29 -0.56
N PHE A 42 6.99 -2.33 -1.30
CA PHE A 42 7.72 -2.79 -2.46
C PHE A 42 6.95 -2.49 -3.74
N LEU A 43 7.69 -2.34 -4.83
CA LEU A 43 7.16 -2.34 -6.20
C LEU A 43 7.83 -3.46 -6.99
N SER A 44 7.04 -4.15 -7.82
CA SER A 44 7.46 -5.33 -8.60
C SER A 44 8.31 -4.99 -9.83
N THR A 45 9.26 -4.09 -9.69
CA THR A 45 10.27 -3.76 -10.71
C THR A 45 11.44 -4.75 -10.65
N ARG A 46 12.36 -4.70 -11.63
CA ARG A 46 13.61 -5.46 -11.56
C ARG A 46 14.84 -4.54 -11.57
N PRO A 47 15.63 -4.50 -10.48
CA PRO A 47 15.36 -5.12 -9.17
C PRO A 47 14.12 -4.51 -8.49
N ALA A 48 13.56 -5.19 -7.48
CA ALA A 48 12.42 -4.67 -6.72
C ALA A 48 12.78 -3.32 -6.09
N ARG A 49 11.88 -2.34 -6.21
CA ARG A 49 12.04 -1.06 -5.49
C ARG A 49 11.42 -1.19 -4.12
N LYS A 50 12.12 -0.71 -3.11
CA LYS A 50 11.73 -0.72 -1.71
C LYS A 50 11.68 0.71 -1.19
N MET A 51 10.64 1.05 -0.45
CA MET A 51 10.49 2.31 0.27
C MET A 51 10.16 2.00 1.73
N VAL A 52 10.75 2.74 2.66
CA VAL A 52 10.66 2.44 4.10
C VAL A 52 9.92 3.56 4.82
N PHE A 53 8.96 3.18 5.65
CA PHE A 53 8.09 4.10 6.38
C PHE A 53 8.01 3.72 7.86
N GLN A 54 7.97 4.71 8.74
CA GLN A 54 7.80 4.51 10.18
C GLN A 54 6.46 5.07 10.64
N ILE A 55 5.42 4.25 10.74
CA ILE A 55 4.07 4.70 11.10
C ILE A 55 3.75 4.43 12.57
N LYS A 56 2.94 5.30 13.19
CA LYS A 56 2.45 5.09 14.55
C LYS A 56 1.23 4.19 14.57
N VAL A 57 1.21 3.26 15.52
CA VAL A 57 0.05 2.41 15.79
C VAL A 57 -1.13 3.28 16.22
N GLU A 58 -2.29 3.02 15.61
CA GLU A 58 -3.58 3.72 15.77
C GLU A 58 -3.75 5.03 15.00
N GLU A 59 -2.67 5.64 14.50
CA GLU A 59 -2.80 6.79 13.60
C GLU A 59 -3.00 6.28 12.17
N ALA A 60 -4.07 6.72 11.49
CA ALA A 60 -4.20 6.49 10.05
C ALA A 60 -3.09 7.27 9.33
N ALA A 61 -2.43 6.63 8.38
CA ALA A 61 -1.27 7.20 7.69
C ALA A 61 -1.43 7.11 6.18
N GLU A 62 -0.99 8.13 5.45
CA GLU A 62 -0.83 8.07 4.00
C GLU A 62 0.64 7.88 3.68
N LEU A 63 0.98 6.76 3.04
CA LEU A 63 2.31 6.48 2.53
C LEU A 63 2.37 6.92 1.08
N ASP A 64 3.09 8.00 0.79
CA ASP A 64 3.32 8.47 -0.58
C ASP A 64 4.59 7.82 -1.16
N LEU A 65 4.43 6.94 -2.14
CA LEU A 65 5.54 6.31 -2.82
C LEU A 65 6.07 7.22 -3.92
N GLN A 66 6.81 8.25 -3.51
CA GLN A 66 7.33 9.25 -4.44
C GLN A 66 8.20 8.62 -5.54
N GLY A 67 7.94 9.03 -6.79
CA GLY A 67 8.63 8.51 -7.96
C GLY A 67 8.10 7.16 -8.47
N SER A 68 7.10 6.55 -7.80
CA SER A 68 6.53 5.29 -8.26
C SER A 68 5.89 5.41 -9.65
N ARG A 69 5.41 6.62 -10.01
CA ARG A 69 4.83 6.91 -11.33
C ARG A 69 5.78 6.55 -12.47
N ASP A 70 7.05 6.89 -12.33
CA ASP A 70 7.99 6.76 -13.45
C ASP A 70 8.13 5.26 -13.80
N PHE A 71 8.16 4.39 -12.79
CA PHE A 71 8.10 2.94 -13.01
C PHE A 71 6.78 2.45 -13.61
N ALA A 72 5.66 3.04 -13.21
CA ALA A 72 4.35 2.70 -13.76
C ALA A 72 4.22 3.06 -15.24
N LEU A 73 4.85 4.16 -15.69
CA LEU A 73 4.78 4.65 -17.07
C LEU A 73 5.90 4.12 -17.97
N GLU A 74 7.08 3.81 -17.42
CA GLU A 74 8.21 3.27 -18.18
C GLU A 74 8.01 1.80 -18.62
N ASN A 75 7.25 1.02 -17.85
CA ASN A 75 7.07 -0.42 -18.07
C ASN A 75 5.61 -0.83 -18.31
N LEU A 76 4.88 -0.07 -19.15
CA LEU A 76 3.46 -0.35 -19.46
C LEU A 76 3.20 -1.74 -20.08
N SER A 77 4.22 -2.46 -20.53
CA SER A 77 4.08 -3.82 -21.08
C SER A 77 3.85 -4.90 -20.02
N GLN A 78 4.13 -4.64 -18.74
CA GLN A 78 3.90 -5.57 -17.64
C GLN A 78 3.14 -4.89 -16.50
N PRO A 79 2.21 -5.58 -15.83
CA PRO A 79 1.55 -5.04 -14.66
C PRO A 79 2.56 -4.80 -13.54
N LEU A 80 2.44 -3.65 -12.88
CA LEU A 80 3.23 -3.27 -11.72
C LEU A 80 2.40 -3.53 -10.46
N TYR A 81 2.94 -4.32 -9.56
CA TYR A 81 2.34 -4.68 -8.29
C TYR A 81 3.07 -4.02 -7.12
N THR A 82 2.36 -3.87 -6.01
CA THR A 82 2.89 -3.43 -4.73
C THR A 82 2.54 -4.44 -3.64
N TRP A 83 3.37 -4.54 -2.62
CA TRP A 83 3.06 -5.27 -1.39
C TRP A 83 3.80 -4.62 -0.22
N VAL A 84 3.39 -4.97 0.99
CA VAL A 84 3.92 -4.41 2.23
C VAL A 84 4.51 -5.54 3.07
N ALA A 85 5.65 -5.28 3.69
CA ALA A 85 6.18 -6.10 4.76
C ALA A 85 6.42 -5.28 6.02
N THR A 86 6.26 -5.90 7.17
CA THR A 86 6.79 -5.39 8.44
C THR A 86 8.25 -5.83 8.62
N SER A 87 8.93 -5.28 9.62
CA SER A 87 10.23 -5.80 10.01
C SER A 87 10.13 -7.27 10.44
N HIS A 88 10.91 -8.15 9.82
CA HIS A 88 11.00 -9.57 10.18
C HIS A 88 12.32 -10.20 9.70
N THR A 89 12.62 -11.39 10.19
CA THR A 89 13.75 -12.19 9.71
C THR A 89 13.27 -13.12 8.61
N GLY A 90 13.55 -12.81 7.34
CA GLY A 90 13.16 -13.67 6.24
C GLY A 90 13.02 -12.96 4.89
N SER A 91 12.48 -13.69 3.91
CA SER A 91 12.12 -13.12 2.61
C SER A 91 10.91 -12.21 2.74
N SER A 92 11.05 -10.98 2.25
CA SER A 92 9.96 -10.02 2.11
C SER A 92 9.35 -10.04 0.71
N GLU A 93 9.47 -11.12 -0.04
CA GLU A 93 8.73 -11.32 -1.30
C GLU A 93 7.23 -11.36 -1.04
N ALA A 94 6.44 -10.91 -2.02
CA ALA A 94 4.98 -10.90 -1.94
C ALA A 94 4.44 -12.27 -1.52
N LEU A 95 3.41 -12.27 -0.67
CA LEU A 95 2.78 -13.49 -0.17
C LEU A 95 2.08 -14.26 -1.32
N ASP A 96 2.25 -15.59 -1.41
CA ASP A 96 1.38 -16.42 -2.26
C ASP A 96 0.06 -16.67 -1.54
N CYS A 97 -0.93 -15.85 -1.84
CA CYS A 97 -2.24 -15.86 -1.20
C CYS A 97 -3.17 -16.97 -1.72
N ARG A 98 -2.63 -17.92 -2.47
CA ARG A 98 -3.28 -19.20 -2.82
C ARG A 98 -2.72 -20.34 -2.00
N ASN A 99 -1.52 -20.18 -1.43
CA ASN A 99 -0.83 -21.19 -0.66
C ASN A 99 -1.13 -21.00 0.83
N ALA A 100 -1.97 -21.87 1.39
CA ALA A 100 -2.35 -21.81 2.79
C ALA A 100 -1.14 -21.90 3.75
N THR A 101 -0.10 -22.66 3.37
CA THR A 101 1.13 -22.78 4.18
C THR A 101 1.93 -21.48 4.17
N ASP A 102 2.08 -20.83 3.01
CA ASP A 102 2.78 -19.52 2.95
C ASP A 102 2.00 -18.46 3.74
N MET A 103 0.67 -18.45 3.61
CA MET A 103 -0.19 -17.56 4.39
C MET A 103 -0.09 -17.78 5.90
N GLU A 104 -0.02 -19.02 6.36
CA GLU A 104 0.15 -19.34 7.78
C GLU A 104 1.52 -18.92 8.30
N LEU A 105 2.57 -19.16 7.53
CA LEU A 105 3.96 -18.90 7.94
C LEU A 105 4.35 -17.43 7.84
N ARG A 106 3.94 -16.71 6.79
CA ARG A 106 4.40 -15.34 6.50
C ARG A 106 3.30 -14.29 6.45
N GLY A 107 2.03 -14.67 6.56
CA GLY A 107 0.91 -13.73 6.43
C GLY A 107 0.89 -12.62 7.50
N HIS A 108 1.61 -12.80 8.61
CA HIS A 108 1.82 -11.79 9.64
C HIS A 108 2.99 -10.83 9.34
N ASP A 109 3.89 -11.23 8.44
CA ASP A 109 5.09 -10.47 8.07
C ASP A 109 4.92 -9.71 6.77
N VAL A 110 4.27 -10.31 5.76
CA VAL A 110 4.16 -9.80 4.40
C VAL A 110 2.72 -9.89 3.87
N SER A 111 2.30 -8.88 3.10
CA SER A 111 0.97 -8.83 2.48
C SER A 111 0.90 -9.55 1.14
N CYS A 112 -0.33 -9.87 0.72
CA CYS A 112 -0.61 -10.21 -0.67
C CYS A 112 -0.17 -9.08 -1.63
N PRO A 113 0.15 -9.41 -2.89
CA PRO A 113 0.39 -8.42 -3.93
C PRO A 113 -0.90 -7.68 -4.30
N GLN A 114 -0.75 -6.41 -4.61
CA GLN A 114 -1.82 -5.51 -5.00
C GLN A 114 -1.46 -4.78 -6.29
N ILE A 115 -2.35 -4.74 -7.27
CA ILE A 115 -2.06 -4.09 -8.56
C ILE A 115 -1.98 -2.58 -8.38
N TYR A 116 -0.86 -2.00 -8.80
CA TYR A 116 -0.64 -0.56 -8.83
C TYR A 116 -0.86 -0.01 -10.24
N ALA A 117 -0.26 -0.61 -11.27
CA ALA A 117 -0.43 -0.12 -12.64
C ALA A 117 -0.50 -1.27 -13.65
N HIS A 118 -1.12 -1.00 -14.78
CA HIS A 118 -1.07 -1.83 -15.97
C HIS A 118 -1.06 -0.92 -17.21
N ALA A 119 -0.92 -1.51 -18.40
CA ALA A 119 -0.77 -0.82 -19.68
C ALA A 119 -1.67 0.40 -19.91
N THR A 120 -2.90 0.41 -19.39
CA THR A 120 -3.86 1.50 -19.63
C THR A 120 -4.36 2.20 -18.37
N ALA A 121 -3.99 1.74 -17.17
CA ALA A 121 -4.48 2.37 -15.94
C ALA A 121 -3.52 2.27 -14.76
N VAL A 122 -3.62 3.27 -13.89
CA VAL A 122 -2.81 3.46 -12.68
C VAL A 122 -3.74 3.67 -11.48
N THR A 123 -3.53 2.90 -10.43
CA THR A 123 -4.13 3.06 -9.12
C THR A 123 -3.38 4.16 -8.36
N GLN A 124 -4.06 5.25 -8.04
CA GLN A 124 -3.44 6.34 -7.27
C GLN A 124 -3.51 6.10 -5.76
N LEU A 125 -4.51 5.35 -5.31
CA LEU A 125 -4.79 5.16 -3.90
C LEU A 125 -5.21 3.72 -3.62
N SER A 126 -4.45 3.06 -2.75
CA SER A 126 -4.75 1.74 -2.21
C SER A 126 -4.97 1.83 -0.71
N ASN A 127 -5.92 1.07 -0.19
CA ASN A 127 -6.25 1.05 1.24
C ASN A 127 -5.74 -0.24 1.86
N LEU A 128 -4.97 -0.10 2.93
CA LEU A 128 -4.40 -1.21 3.68
C LEU A 128 -4.91 -1.18 5.11
N VAL A 129 -5.47 -2.30 5.57
CA VAL A 129 -5.76 -2.54 6.98
C VAL A 129 -4.68 -3.44 7.54
N VAL A 130 -3.96 -2.95 8.55
CA VAL A 130 -3.00 -3.74 9.33
C VAL A 130 -3.71 -4.24 10.58
N ASN A 131 -3.83 -5.56 10.70
CA ASN A 131 -4.46 -6.19 11.86
C ASN A 131 -3.39 -6.49 12.91
N LEU A 132 -3.63 -6.07 14.15
CA LEU A 132 -2.81 -6.39 15.30
C LEU A 132 -3.52 -7.34 16.23
N ARG A 133 -2.74 -8.22 16.84
CA ARG A 133 -3.15 -9.03 17.98
C ARG A 133 -2.10 -8.87 19.06
N GLU A 134 -2.51 -8.34 20.22
CA GLU A 134 -1.63 -8.14 21.36
C GLU A 134 -0.36 -7.33 21.01
N GLY A 135 -0.53 -6.32 20.14
CA GLY A 135 0.56 -5.43 19.73
C GLY A 135 1.48 -5.99 18.64
N ARG A 136 1.21 -7.18 18.10
CA ARG A 136 1.94 -7.76 16.97
C ARG A 136 1.08 -7.73 15.72
N VAL A 137 1.69 -7.47 14.56
CA VAL A 137 0.97 -7.62 13.29
C VAL A 137 0.59 -9.08 13.13
N SER A 138 -0.68 -9.33 12.86
CA SER A 138 -1.24 -10.68 12.65
C SER A 138 -1.57 -10.93 11.19
N SER A 139 -1.93 -9.87 10.45
CA SER A 139 -2.21 -9.96 9.02
C SER A 139 -2.35 -8.59 8.37
N PHE A 140 -2.29 -8.60 7.04
CA PHE A 140 -2.58 -7.47 6.18
C PHE A 140 -3.84 -7.74 5.36
N ALA A 141 -4.70 -6.73 5.22
CA ALA A 141 -5.87 -6.81 4.37
C ALA A 141 -5.95 -5.59 3.46
N TRP A 142 -5.76 -5.81 2.15
CA TRP A 142 -6.06 -4.82 1.14
C TRP A 142 -7.57 -4.67 0.99
N ASP A 143 -8.05 -3.44 1.12
CA ASP A 143 -9.46 -3.11 0.94
C ASP A 143 -9.78 -2.94 -0.54
N ASN A 144 -10.01 -4.09 -1.18
CA ASN A 144 -10.33 -4.21 -2.59
C ASN A 144 -11.83 -3.99 -2.79
N SER A 145 -12.21 -2.76 -3.09
CA SER A 145 -13.57 -2.41 -3.51
C SER A 145 -13.55 -1.49 -4.73
N CYS A 146 -14.17 -1.95 -5.81
CA CYS A 146 -14.41 -1.14 -7.00
C CYS A 146 -15.75 -0.39 -6.95
N SER A 147 -16.40 -0.31 -5.78
CA SER A 147 -17.68 0.41 -5.63
C SER A 147 -17.59 1.90 -5.97
N GLY A 148 -16.39 2.47 -5.95
CA GLY A 148 -16.13 3.88 -6.27
C GLY A 148 -15.80 4.17 -7.74
N CYS A 149 -15.76 3.15 -8.62
CA CYS A 149 -15.38 3.32 -10.03
C CYS A 149 -16.19 2.40 -10.96
N SER A 150 -16.10 2.63 -12.27
CA SER A 150 -16.74 1.76 -13.27
C SER A 150 -16.05 0.37 -13.29
N PRO A 151 -16.76 -0.69 -13.70
CA PRO A 151 -16.16 -2.03 -13.83
C PRO A 151 -14.92 -2.06 -14.73
N SER A 152 -14.87 -1.21 -15.76
CA SER A 152 -13.71 -1.07 -16.66
C SER A 152 -12.47 -0.46 -16.00
N LYS A 153 -12.64 0.22 -14.86
CA LYS A 153 -11.57 0.82 -14.07
C LYS A 153 -11.19 -0.05 -12.85
N CYS A 154 -11.79 -1.23 -12.73
CA CYS A 154 -11.56 -2.14 -11.61
C CYS A 154 -10.37 -3.06 -11.91
N LEU A 155 -9.21 -2.74 -11.36
CA LEU A 155 -7.98 -3.50 -11.56
C LEU A 155 -7.93 -4.66 -10.57
N LYS A 156 -7.94 -5.89 -11.08
CA LYS A 156 -7.82 -7.09 -10.24
C LYS A 156 -6.36 -7.40 -9.97
N SER A 157 -6.04 -7.63 -8.71
CA SER A 157 -4.70 -8.05 -8.31
C SER A 157 -4.56 -9.57 -8.49
N SER A 158 -3.39 -10.02 -8.95
CA SER A 158 -3.02 -11.42 -8.85
C SER A 158 -2.92 -11.84 -7.38
N GLN A 159 -3.14 -13.13 -7.09
CA GLN A 159 -3.00 -13.66 -5.74
C GLN A 159 -1.57 -14.09 -5.40
N SER A 160 -0.66 -14.06 -6.38
CA SER A 160 0.71 -14.53 -6.25
C SER A 160 1.56 -13.91 -7.36
N LEU A 161 2.85 -13.68 -7.10
CA LEU A 161 3.82 -13.28 -8.11
C LEU A 161 4.94 -14.32 -8.17
N SER A 162 5.51 -14.54 -9.36
CA SER A 162 6.73 -15.32 -9.49
C SER A 162 7.90 -14.61 -8.80
N GLU A 163 8.64 -15.33 -7.97
CA GLU A 163 9.81 -14.80 -7.24
C GLU A 163 10.93 -14.34 -8.18
N GLU A 164 11.15 -15.06 -9.29
CA GLU A 164 12.24 -14.75 -10.23
C GLU A 164 12.00 -13.40 -10.94
N ASN A 165 10.73 -13.11 -11.22
CA ASN A 165 10.44 -12.29 -12.37
C ASN A 165 9.19 -11.38 -12.19
N PHE A 166 8.48 -11.54 -11.07
CA PHE A 166 7.24 -10.84 -10.72
C PHE A 166 6.09 -10.96 -11.71
N THR A 167 6.08 -11.98 -12.57
CA THR A 167 4.90 -12.26 -13.40
C THR A 167 3.75 -12.73 -12.53
N GLU A 168 2.56 -12.29 -12.89
CA GLU A 168 1.32 -12.66 -12.22
C GLU A 168 1.01 -14.16 -12.32
N GLY A 169 0.51 -14.72 -11.21
CA GLY A 169 -0.04 -16.06 -11.20
C GLY A 169 -1.39 -16.16 -11.91
N SER A 170 -1.85 -17.40 -12.11
CA SER A 170 -3.08 -17.70 -12.86
C SER A 170 -4.39 -17.34 -12.13
N GLN A 171 -4.34 -17.01 -10.84
CA GLN A 171 -5.53 -16.66 -10.05
C GLN A 171 -5.46 -15.21 -9.58
N PHE A 172 -6.62 -14.57 -9.57
CA PHE A 172 -6.80 -13.16 -9.22
C PHE A 172 -7.83 -13.05 -8.11
N PHE A 173 -7.72 -12.00 -7.29
CA PHE A 173 -8.76 -11.70 -6.32
C PHE A 173 -10.09 -11.40 -7.02
N SER A 174 -11.19 -11.78 -6.38
CA SER A 174 -12.54 -11.58 -6.91
C SER A 174 -12.93 -10.10 -7.01
N LYS A 175 -12.31 -9.26 -6.16
CA LYS A 175 -12.44 -7.81 -6.15
C LYS A 175 -11.12 -7.14 -6.54
N GLY A 176 -11.18 -5.88 -6.94
CA GLY A 176 -10.03 -5.09 -7.36
C GLY A 176 -9.93 -3.74 -6.69
N THR A 177 -9.04 -2.91 -7.21
CA THR A 177 -8.88 -1.49 -6.83
C THR A 177 -9.18 -0.59 -8.03
N CYS A 178 -9.68 0.60 -7.75
CA CYS A 178 -9.97 1.59 -8.78
C CYS A 178 -8.67 2.17 -9.36
N GLY A 179 -8.54 2.05 -10.68
CA GLY A 179 -7.51 2.72 -11.46
C GLY A 179 -8.07 3.88 -12.29
N GLU A 180 -7.20 4.81 -12.64
CA GLU A 180 -7.46 5.87 -13.61
C GLU A 180 -6.64 5.65 -14.88
N SER A 181 -7.06 6.22 -16.02
CA SER A 181 -6.30 6.08 -17.27
C SER A 181 -4.85 6.53 -17.07
N ALA A 182 -3.90 5.77 -17.61
CA ALA A 182 -2.48 6.15 -17.57
C ALA A 182 -2.23 7.54 -18.19
N ASP A 183 -3.04 7.95 -19.17
CA ASP A 183 -2.96 9.29 -19.78
C ASP A 183 -3.21 10.43 -18.78
N PHE A 184 -4.01 10.18 -17.74
CA PHE A 184 -4.23 11.15 -16.66
C PHE A 184 -2.92 11.52 -15.95
N CYS A 185 -1.98 10.58 -15.89
CA CYS A 185 -0.68 10.72 -15.25
C CYS A 185 0.31 11.56 -16.04
N ILE A 186 0.05 11.84 -17.32
CA ILE A 186 0.92 12.69 -18.15
C ILE A 186 0.77 14.16 -17.73
N GLY A 187 -0.46 14.62 -17.50
CA GLY A 187 -0.75 16.02 -17.15
C GLY A 187 -0.59 16.36 -15.67
N THR A 188 -0.52 15.37 -14.77
CA THR A 188 -0.40 15.57 -13.32
C THR A 188 0.61 14.59 -12.69
N PRO A 189 1.93 14.81 -12.84
CA PRO A 189 2.94 13.81 -12.49
C PRO A 189 2.89 13.34 -11.04
N ALA A 190 2.78 14.25 -10.07
CA ALA A 190 2.70 13.88 -8.65
C ALA A 190 1.40 13.14 -8.28
N ALA A 191 0.32 13.30 -9.08
CA ALA A 191 -0.98 12.69 -8.77
C ALA A 191 -1.01 11.18 -9.01
N CYS A 192 -0.03 10.63 -9.72
CA CYS A 192 0.05 9.20 -10.01
C CYS A 192 1.11 8.43 -9.24
N ASN A 193 1.79 9.05 -8.29
CA ASN A 193 2.49 8.27 -7.28
C ASN A 193 1.47 7.42 -6.52
N LEU A 194 1.83 6.17 -6.23
CA LEU A 194 0.99 5.30 -5.45
C LEU A 194 0.92 5.85 -4.03
N LYS A 195 -0.30 6.02 -3.53
CA LYS A 195 -0.55 6.31 -2.12
C LYS A 195 -1.13 5.08 -1.47
N VAL A 196 -0.55 4.65 -0.35
CA VAL A 196 -1.11 3.59 0.49
C VAL A 196 -1.67 4.21 1.76
N PHE A 197 -2.99 4.20 1.89
CA PHE A 197 -3.68 4.67 3.09
C PHE A 197 -3.79 3.51 4.09
N VAL A 198 -3.00 3.60 5.16
CA VAL A 198 -2.87 2.58 6.20
C VAL A 198 -3.80 2.90 7.36
N THR A 199 -4.54 1.89 7.80
CA THR A 199 -5.40 1.92 8.98
C THR A 199 -5.17 0.68 9.83
N TRP A 200 -5.58 0.73 11.10
CA TRP A 200 -5.29 -0.33 12.08
C TRP A 200 -6.55 -0.96 12.65
N ALA A 201 -6.53 -2.27 12.88
CA ALA A 201 -7.60 -3.01 13.55
C ALA A 201 -7.02 -4.00 14.56
N GLY A 202 -7.82 -4.40 15.55
CA GLY A 202 -7.43 -5.40 16.55
C GLY A 202 -6.95 -4.79 17.86
N THR A 203 -5.94 -5.38 18.51
CA THR A 203 -5.50 -4.97 19.86
C THR A 203 -4.01 -4.70 19.97
N ASP A 204 -3.65 -3.70 20.78
CA ASP A 204 -2.26 -3.38 21.12
C ASP A 204 -1.70 -4.27 22.25
N LYS A 205 -0.43 -4.08 22.64
CA LYS A 205 0.25 -4.88 23.69
C LYS A 205 -0.37 -4.76 25.09
N HIS A 206 -1.24 -3.78 25.31
CA HIS A 206 -1.96 -3.57 26.56
C HIS A 206 -3.44 -3.98 26.47
N GLY A 207 -3.83 -4.65 25.37
CA GLY A 207 -5.20 -5.09 25.13
C GLY A 207 -6.16 -3.95 24.74
N ARG A 208 -5.65 -2.76 24.39
CA ARG A 208 -6.49 -1.65 23.93
C ARG A 208 -6.89 -1.90 22.49
N ASN A 209 -8.17 -1.68 22.18
CA ASN A 209 -8.70 -1.81 20.83
C ASN A 209 -8.21 -0.65 19.94
N LEU A 210 -7.80 -1.00 18.73
CA LEU A 210 -7.48 -0.09 17.65
C LEU A 210 -8.76 0.27 16.90
N VAL A 211 -9.00 1.56 16.65
CA VAL A 211 -10.26 2.06 16.06
C VAL A 211 -10.07 2.76 14.73
N SER A 212 -8.84 3.00 14.28
CA SER A 212 -8.56 3.68 13.00
C SER A 212 -9.06 2.93 11.75
N ALA A 213 -9.25 1.61 11.76
CA ALA A 213 -9.96 0.91 10.67
C ALA A 213 -11.46 1.31 10.56
N GLY A 214 -11.97 2.08 11.52
CA GLY A 214 -13.23 2.82 11.43
C GLY A 214 -13.21 3.88 10.32
N SER A 215 -12.06 4.50 10.05
CA SER A 215 -11.90 5.56 9.03
C SER A 215 -11.51 5.03 7.64
N ARG A 216 -11.56 3.71 7.42
CA ARG A 216 -11.22 3.14 6.11
C ARG A 216 -12.15 3.66 5.02
N LEU A 217 -11.57 3.94 3.85
CA LEU A 217 -12.24 4.63 2.75
C LEU A 217 -13.45 3.88 2.19
N SER A 218 -13.45 2.54 2.17
CA SER A 218 -14.64 1.77 1.76
C SER A 218 -15.86 1.94 2.67
N LYS A 219 -15.65 2.35 3.94
CA LYS A 219 -16.77 2.69 4.85
C LYS A 219 -17.35 4.07 4.57
N LEU A 220 -16.63 4.93 3.87
CA LEU A 220 -17.14 6.20 3.38
C LEU A 220 -17.96 5.90 2.12
N ALA A 221 -19.25 5.57 2.27
CA ALA A 221 -20.07 5.20 1.12
C ALA A 221 -20.19 6.35 0.08
N GLY A 222 -20.15 5.96 -1.20
CA GLY A 222 -20.58 6.75 -2.36
C GLY A 222 -19.96 8.15 -2.50
N PRO A 223 -20.76 9.24 -2.43
CA PRO A 223 -20.27 10.61 -2.67
C PRO A 223 -19.17 11.07 -1.71
N THR A 224 -19.11 10.48 -0.52
CA THR A 224 -18.15 10.84 0.55
C THR A 224 -16.74 10.36 0.22
N LEU A 225 -16.62 9.18 -0.39
CA LEU A 225 -15.33 8.69 -0.88
C LEU A 225 -14.89 9.45 -2.12
N SER A 226 -15.79 9.72 -3.07
CA SER A 226 -15.48 10.56 -4.24
C SER A 226 -15.08 11.97 -3.82
N SER A 227 -15.75 12.58 -2.84
CA SER A 227 -15.40 13.90 -2.33
C SER A 227 -14.14 13.90 -1.48
N PHE A 228 -13.88 12.88 -0.67
CA PHE A 228 -12.60 12.72 0.04
C PHE A 228 -11.44 12.54 -0.94
N TYR A 229 -11.62 11.67 -1.94
CA TYR A 229 -10.66 11.45 -3.02
C TYR A 229 -10.46 12.73 -3.85
N ASN A 230 -11.52 13.45 -4.19
CA ASN A 230 -11.43 14.74 -4.87
C ASN A 230 -10.78 15.82 -3.98
N THR A 231 -11.01 15.79 -2.66
CA THR A 231 -10.38 16.73 -1.70
C THR A 231 -8.89 16.46 -1.58
N LEU A 232 -8.47 15.20 -1.53
CA LEU A 232 -7.06 14.82 -1.61
C LEU A 232 -6.47 15.28 -2.95
N LYS A 233 -7.11 14.94 -4.07
CA LYS A 233 -6.73 15.37 -5.43
C LYS A 233 -6.58 16.90 -5.55
N ASP A 234 -7.53 17.66 -5.02
CA ASP A 234 -7.56 19.12 -5.10
C ASP A 234 -6.52 19.74 -4.17
N GLY A 235 -6.35 19.21 -2.96
CA GLY A 235 -5.28 19.60 -2.04
C GLY A 235 -3.89 19.44 -2.66
N TYR A 236 -3.66 18.35 -3.39
CA TYR A 236 -2.42 18.12 -4.14
C TYR A 236 -2.24 19.06 -5.33
N SER A 237 -3.32 19.39 -6.06
CA SER A 237 -3.27 20.37 -7.14
C SER A 237 -2.89 21.78 -6.65
N GLN A 238 -3.26 22.12 -5.42
CA GLN A 238 -2.90 23.40 -4.80
C GLN A 238 -1.50 23.38 -4.20
N ALA A 239 -1.09 22.29 -3.53
CA ALA A 239 0.26 22.14 -2.98
C ALA A 239 1.34 22.10 -4.08
N SER A 240 1.08 21.41 -5.20
CA SER A 240 2.00 21.39 -6.36
C SER A 240 2.11 22.74 -7.07
N LYS A 241 1.03 23.54 -7.11
CA LYS A 241 1.08 24.93 -7.61
C LYS A 241 1.85 25.86 -6.67
N ALA A 242 1.81 25.61 -5.37
CA ALA A 242 2.54 26.40 -4.38
C ALA A 242 4.05 26.11 -4.34
N LEU A 243 4.47 24.92 -4.78
CA LEU A 243 5.89 24.50 -4.85
C LEU A 243 6.53 24.74 -6.23
N GLY A 244 5.77 25.25 -7.19
CA GLY A 244 6.23 25.63 -8.53
C GLY A 244 6.44 27.14 -8.73
N GLN A 245 6.55 27.91 -7.65
CA GLN A 245 6.92 29.33 -7.64
C GLN A 245 8.24 29.53 -6.90
#